data_AF-A0A769RGU0-F1
#
_entry.id   AF-A0A769RGU0-F1
#
_cell.length_a   1.000
_cell.length_b   1.000
_cell.length_c   1.000
_cell.angle_alpha   90.00
_cell.angle_beta   90.00
_cell.angle_gamma   90.00
#
_symmetry.space_group_name_H-M   'P 1'
#
loop_
_entity.id
_entity.type
_entity.pdbx_description
1 polymer ?
#
loop_
_entity_poly.entity_id
_entity_poly.type
_entity_poly.pdbx_seq_one_letter_code
_entity_poly.pdbx_strand_id
1 'polypeptide(L)'
;KIGLNKIKNYLKDFDYGNQDFSGDKERNNGLTEAWLESSLKISPEEQIQFLRKIINHNLPVKNSAIENTIENMYLQDLDNSTKLYGKTGAGFTANRTLQNGWFEGFIISKSGHKYVFVSALTGNLGSNLTSSIKAKKNAITILNTLNL
;
A
#
# COMPACT_ATOMS: atom_id res chain seq x y z
N LYS A 1 -16.88 4.26 14.14
CA LYS A 1 -16.40 5.04 12.97
C LYS A 1 -15.38 6.09 13.43
N ILE A 2 -14.36 6.41 12.64
CA ILE A 2 -13.21 7.26 13.04
C ILE A 2 -13.42 8.77 12.81
N GLY A 3 -14.15 9.17 11.76
CA GLY A 3 -14.50 10.57 11.46
C GLY A 3 -13.38 11.38 10.79
N LEU A 4 -13.76 12.47 10.10
CA LEU A 4 -12.86 13.21 9.19
C LEU A 4 -11.68 13.86 9.92
N ASN A 5 -11.95 14.54 11.04
CA ASN A 5 -10.91 15.24 11.80
C ASN A 5 -9.83 14.28 12.32
N LYS A 6 -10.22 13.09 12.80
CA LYS A 6 -9.25 12.09 13.26
C LYS A 6 -8.43 11.53 12.10
N ILE A 7 -9.04 11.28 10.94
CA ILE A 7 -8.29 10.83 9.75
C ILE A 7 -7.26 11.87 9.33
N LYS A 8 -7.64 13.14 9.24
CA LYS A 8 -6.70 14.22 8.90
C LYS A 8 -5.51 14.30 9.87
N ASN A 9 -5.76 14.11 11.17
CA ASN A 9 -4.69 14.05 12.16
C ASN A 9 -3.78 12.84 11.93
N TYR A 10 -4.34 11.64 11.69
CA TYR A 10 -3.52 10.46 11.39
C TYR A 10 -2.69 10.62 10.11
N LEU A 11 -3.25 11.18 9.04
CA LEU A 11 -2.52 11.41 7.80
C LEU A 11 -1.33 12.35 8.02
N LYS A 12 -1.53 13.41 8.81
CA LYS A 12 -0.45 14.32 9.21
C LYS A 12 0.59 13.62 10.08
N ASP A 13 0.16 12.92 11.12
CA ASP A 13 1.05 12.26 12.09
C ASP A 13 1.84 11.11 11.45
N PHE A 14 1.28 10.46 10.43
CA PHE A 14 1.94 9.41 9.66
C PHE A 14 2.80 9.96 8.53
N ASP A 15 2.64 11.25 8.20
CA ASP A 15 3.22 11.91 7.03
C ASP A 15 2.88 11.13 5.74
N TYR A 16 1.57 10.95 5.51
CA TYR A 16 1.04 10.07 4.48
C TYR A 16 0.72 10.85 3.19
N GLY A 17 1.69 10.87 2.28
CA GLY A 17 1.55 11.47 0.95
C GLY A 17 1.11 12.94 1.00
N ASN A 18 0.17 13.32 0.12
CA ASN A 18 -0.34 14.69 0.07
C ASN A 18 -1.33 15.05 1.18
N GLN A 19 -1.74 14.08 2.01
CA GLN A 19 -2.67 14.24 3.15
C GLN A 19 -4.04 14.83 2.79
N ASP A 20 -4.39 14.87 1.50
CA ASP A 20 -5.63 15.48 1.01
C ASP A 20 -6.79 14.49 1.10
N PHE A 21 -7.62 14.66 2.12
CA PHE A 21 -8.80 13.83 2.36
C PHE A 21 -10.13 14.53 2.00
N SER A 22 -10.13 15.46 1.04
CA SER A 22 -11.34 16.16 0.60
C SER A 22 -12.34 15.27 -0.13
N GLY A 23 -11.86 14.22 -0.80
CA GLY A 23 -12.64 13.48 -1.79
C GLY A 23 -12.79 14.27 -3.08
N ASP A 24 -13.80 13.91 -3.87
CA ASP A 24 -14.06 14.51 -5.17
C ASP A 24 -14.47 15.98 -5.01
N LYS A 25 -14.03 16.80 -5.98
CA LYS A 25 -14.33 18.21 -6.03
C LYS A 25 -15.84 18.45 -5.88
N GLU A 26 -16.20 19.25 -4.87
CA GLU A 26 -17.58 19.68 -4.57
C GLU A 26 -18.56 18.55 -4.18
N ARG A 27 -18.10 17.33 -3.87
CA ARG A 27 -18.99 16.21 -3.50
C ARG A 27 -19.06 15.89 -2.02
N ASN A 28 -18.18 16.45 -1.20
CA ASN A 28 -18.10 16.22 0.25
C ASN A 28 -18.07 14.73 0.64
N ASN A 29 -17.37 13.90 -0.15
CA ASN A 29 -17.34 12.45 -0.03
C ASN A 29 -15.98 11.90 0.44
N GLY A 30 -15.13 12.74 1.05
CA GLY A 30 -13.78 12.32 1.47
C GLY A 30 -13.77 11.09 2.40
N LEU A 31 -14.77 10.93 3.25
CA LEU A 31 -14.89 9.76 4.14
C LEU A 31 -15.13 8.42 3.42
N THR A 32 -15.48 8.42 2.14
CA THR A 32 -15.75 7.19 1.37
C THR A 32 -14.89 7.08 0.10
N GLU A 33 -14.53 8.21 -0.52
CA GLU A 33 -13.88 8.21 -1.84
C GLU A 33 -12.44 8.76 -1.85
N ALA A 34 -11.95 9.44 -0.81
CA ALA A 34 -10.68 10.19 -0.90
C ALA A 34 -9.50 9.34 -1.37
N TRP A 35 -9.44 8.07 -0.99
CA TRP A 35 -8.38 7.12 -1.36
C TRP A 35 -8.68 6.30 -2.63
N LEU A 36 -9.84 6.49 -3.25
CA LEU A 36 -10.30 5.78 -4.45
C LEU A 36 -10.14 6.65 -5.68
N GLU A 37 -8.89 6.82 -6.16
CA GLU A 37 -8.58 7.59 -7.37
C GLU A 37 -9.08 9.05 -7.31
N SER A 38 -9.06 9.63 -6.11
CA SER A 38 -9.60 10.95 -5.80
C SER A 38 -8.49 11.86 -5.25
N SER A 39 -8.77 12.57 -4.16
CA SER A 39 -7.89 13.61 -3.60
C SER A 39 -6.59 13.08 -2.98
N LEU A 40 -6.65 11.95 -2.25
CA LEU A 40 -5.50 11.42 -1.51
C LEU A 40 -4.54 10.73 -2.48
N LYS A 41 -3.27 11.13 -2.44
CA LYS A 41 -2.19 10.59 -3.28
C LYS A 41 -0.95 10.32 -2.45
N ILE A 42 -0.25 9.26 -2.80
CA ILE A 42 1.05 8.89 -2.23
C ILE A 42 1.94 8.32 -3.35
N SER A 43 3.23 8.64 -3.32
CA SER A 43 4.22 8.10 -4.26
C SER A 43 4.73 6.72 -3.81
N PRO A 44 5.33 5.92 -4.71
CA PRO A 44 5.97 4.67 -4.33
C PRO A 44 7.06 4.85 -3.26
N GLU A 45 7.84 5.94 -3.34
CA GLU A 45 8.90 6.25 -2.39
C GLU A 45 8.32 6.61 -1.01
N GLU A 46 7.25 7.39 -0.97
CA GLU A 46 6.54 7.71 0.28
C GLU A 46 5.94 6.44 0.90
N GLN A 47 5.38 5.54 0.08
CA GLN A 47 4.86 4.26 0.55
C GLN A 47 5.96 3.37 1.15
N ILE A 48 7.17 3.37 0.57
CA ILE A 48 8.35 2.72 1.16
C ILE A 48 8.66 3.30 2.55
N GLN A 49 8.65 4.63 2.71
CA GLN A 49 8.91 5.25 4.01
C GLN A 49 7.83 4.92 5.03
N PHE A 50 6.56 4.92 4.62
CA PHE A 50 5.45 4.54 5.50
C PHE A 50 5.58 3.09 5.98
N LEU A 51 5.88 2.15 5.08
CA LEU A 51 6.12 0.75 5.44
C LEU A 51 7.33 0.59 6.38
N ARG A 52 8.40 1.38 6.19
CA ARG A 52 9.55 1.43 7.12
C ARG A 52 9.13 1.90 8.51
N LYS A 53 8.21 2.86 8.63
CA LYS A 53 7.68 3.28 9.94
C LYS A 53 6.87 2.16 10.59
N ILE A 54 6.08 1.40 9.82
CA ILE A 54 5.32 0.25 10.32
C ILE A 54 6.26 -0.83 10.88
N ILE A 55 7.20 -1.34 10.08
CA ILE A 55 8.01 -2.51 10.48
C ILE A 55 9.01 -2.23 11.62
N ASN A 56 9.25 -0.94 11.91
CA ASN A 56 10.10 -0.44 12.98
C ASN A 56 9.30 0.14 14.17
N HIS A 57 7.96 0.06 14.15
CA HIS A 57 7.08 0.59 15.20
C HIS A 57 7.24 2.10 15.46
N ASN A 58 7.50 2.88 14.41
CA ASN A 58 7.73 4.33 14.48
C ASN A 58 6.49 5.18 14.14
N LEU A 59 5.30 4.58 14.12
CA LEU A 59 4.05 5.33 14.00
C LEU A 59 3.53 5.73 15.39
N PRO A 60 2.93 6.92 15.56
CA PRO A 60 2.40 7.40 16.84
C PRO A 60 1.05 6.74 17.20
N VAL A 61 1.02 5.42 17.22
CA VAL A 61 -0.10 4.57 17.63
C VAL A 61 0.38 3.47 18.56
N LYS A 62 -0.54 2.72 19.18
CA LYS A 62 -0.16 1.59 20.02
C LYS A 62 0.56 0.52 19.18
N ASN A 63 1.64 -0.04 19.72
CA ASN A 63 2.38 -1.14 19.07
C ASN A 63 1.46 -2.31 18.69
N SER A 64 0.47 -2.63 19.53
CA SER A 64 -0.51 -3.68 19.21
C SER A 64 -1.36 -3.39 17.96
N ALA A 65 -1.61 -2.12 17.63
CA ALA A 65 -2.30 -1.77 16.39
C ALA A 65 -1.41 -2.02 15.16
N ILE A 66 -0.10 -1.78 15.29
CA ILE A 66 0.90 -2.05 14.26
C ILE A 66 1.05 -3.56 14.06
N GLU A 67 1.18 -4.32 15.16
CA GLU A 67 1.31 -5.79 15.14
C GLU A 67 0.10 -6.46 14.50
N ASN A 68 -1.12 -6.10 14.94
CA ASN A 68 -2.35 -6.61 14.33
C ASN A 68 -2.43 -6.25 12.83
N THR A 69 -1.92 -5.09 12.43
CA THR A 69 -1.88 -4.70 11.00
C THR A 69 -0.91 -5.58 10.22
N ILE A 70 0.30 -5.80 10.76
CA ILE A 70 1.32 -6.67 10.17
C ILE A 70 0.78 -8.09 10.03
N GLU A 71 0.13 -8.65 11.05
CA GLU A 71 -0.48 -9.98 11.00
C GLU A 71 -1.52 -10.09 9.89
N ASN A 72 -2.40 -9.08 9.75
CA ASN A 72 -3.39 -9.04 8.68
C ASN A 72 -2.79 -8.91 7.26
N MET A 73 -1.54 -8.47 7.14
CA MET A 73 -0.84 -8.38 5.87
C MET A 73 -0.16 -9.69 5.45
N TYR A 74 -0.05 -10.69 6.32
CA TYR A 74 0.59 -11.97 5.97
C TYR A 74 -0.14 -12.64 4.80
N LEU A 75 0.61 -13.06 3.79
CA LEU A 75 0.07 -13.72 2.61
C LEU A 75 0.46 -15.19 2.54
N GLN A 76 1.77 -15.46 2.59
CA GLN A 76 2.33 -16.79 2.42
C GLN A 76 3.84 -16.78 2.71
N ASP A 77 4.41 -17.97 2.78
CA ASP A 77 5.85 -18.16 2.65
C ASP A 77 6.23 -18.26 1.15
N LEU A 78 7.42 -17.78 0.82
CA LEU A 78 8.09 -17.99 -0.47
C LEU A 78 9.03 -19.21 -0.38
N ASP A 79 9.58 -19.63 -1.53
CA ASP A 79 10.33 -20.89 -1.68
C ASP A 79 11.49 -21.08 -0.69
N ASN A 80 12.04 -19.99 -0.13
CA ASN A 80 13.13 -19.99 0.85
C ASN A 80 12.69 -19.88 2.33
N SER A 81 11.41 -20.15 2.63
CA SER A 81 10.80 -19.86 3.95
C SER A 81 10.81 -18.37 4.32
N THR A 82 10.96 -17.50 3.32
CA THR A 82 10.84 -16.05 3.46
C THR A 82 9.36 -15.69 3.57
N LYS A 83 8.95 -15.06 4.67
CA LYS A 83 7.56 -14.69 4.91
C LYS A 83 7.19 -13.45 4.11
N LEU A 84 6.14 -13.52 3.30
CA LEU A 84 5.63 -12.41 2.52
C LEU A 84 4.42 -11.76 3.18
N TYR A 85 4.53 -10.45 3.40
CA TYR A 85 3.47 -9.58 3.87
C TYR A 85 3.15 -8.56 2.79
N GLY A 86 1.88 -8.32 2.49
CA GLY A 86 1.55 -7.28 1.54
C GLY A 86 0.07 -7.07 1.28
N LYS A 87 -0.21 -6.00 0.54
CA LYS A 87 -1.56 -5.58 0.17
C LYS A 87 -1.59 -5.18 -1.30
N THR A 88 -2.68 -5.55 -1.97
CA THR A 88 -2.98 -5.11 -3.34
C THR A 88 -3.86 -3.86 -3.36
N GLY A 89 -3.67 -3.01 -4.35
CA GLY A 89 -4.51 -1.86 -4.67
C GLY A 89 -4.77 -1.79 -6.17
N ALA A 90 -6.00 -1.45 -6.55
CA ALA A 90 -6.38 -1.24 -7.95
C ALA A 90 -7.30 -0.03 -8.05
N GLY A 91 -7.08 0.77 -9.09
CA GLY A 91 -7.91 1.93 -9.39
C GLY A 91 -7.93 2.20 -10.88
N PHE A 92 -8.92 2.96 -11.32
CA PHE A 92 -8.98 3.49 -12.67
C PHE A 92 -8.79 5.00 -12.59
N THR A 93 -7.99 5.54 -13.51
CA THR A 93 -7.96 6.98 -13.76
C THR A 93 -9.38 7.52 -13.99
N ALA A 94 -9.61 8.80 -13.69
CA ALA A 94 -10.96 9.40 -13.75
C ALA A 94 -11.67 9.21 -15.10
N ASN A 95 -10.93 9.24 -16.22
CA ASN A 95 -11.48 8.99 -17.56
C ASN A 95 -11.58 7.49 -17.93
N ARG A 96 -11.22 6.60 -16.99
CA ARG A 96 -11.21 5.14 -17.08
C ARG A 96 -10.37 4.57 -18.22
N THR A 97 -9.38 5.32 -18.71
CA THR A 97 -8.51 4.90 -19.82
C THR A 97 -7.30 4.11 -19.35
N LEU A 98 -6.78 4.43 -18.16
CA LEU A 98 -5.64 3.76 -17.54
C LEU A 98 -6.04 3.14 -16.21
N GLN A 99 -5.42 2.01 -15.90
CA GLN A 99 -5.50 1.36 -14.60
C GLN A 99 -4.24 1.64 -13.79
N ASN A 100 -4.43 1.97 -12.52
CA ASN A 100 -3.38 2.00 -11.51
C ASN A 100 -3.40 0.67 -10.75
N GLY A 101 -2.23 0.06 -10.60
CA GLY A 101 -2.05 -1.21 -9.89
C GLY A 101 -0.94 -1.07 -8.87
N TRP A 102 -1.23 -1.53 -7.65
CA TRP A 102 -0.31 -1.52 -6.53
C TRP A 102 -0.20 -2.90 -5.92
N PHE A 103 1.02 -3.27 -5.59
CA PHE A 103 1.31 -4.29 -4.61
C PHE A 103 2.49 -3.85 -3.76
N GLU A 104 2.26 -3.75 -2.46
CA GLU A 104 3.18 -3.15 -1.50
C GLU A 104 3.25 -4.01 -0.25
N GLY A 105 4.39 -3.97 0.42
CA GLY A 105 4.57 -4.72 1.64
C GLY A 105 6.03 -4.93 1.99
N PHE A 106 6.29 -6.03 2.66
CA PHE A 106 7.64 -6.40 3.07
C PHE A 106 7.79 -7.92 3.16
N ILE A 107 9.03 -8.35 3.11
CA ILE A 107 9.41 -9.73 3.40
C ILE A 107 10.26 -9.80 4.66
N ILE A 108 10.16 -10.93 5.36
CA ILE A 108 11.07 -11.29 6.44
C ILE A 108 11.78 -12.57 6.02
N SER A 109 13.08 -12.47 5.74
CA SER A 109 13.89 -13.62 5.37
C SER A 109 13.96 -14.62 6.52
N LYS A 110 14.39 -15.85 6.22
CA LYS A 110 14.64 -16.87 7.25
C LYS A 110 15.64 -16.42 8.33
N SER A 111 16.60 -15.55 7.97
CA SER A 111 17.57 -14.97 8.93
C SER A 111 17.02 -13.78 9.72
N GLY A 112 15.77 -13.37 9.47
CA GLY A 112 15.12 -12.24 10.14
C GLY A 112 15.37 -10.87 9.50
N HIS A 113 16.06 -10.81 8.35
CA HIS A 113 16.23 -9.56 7.61
C HIS A 113 14.90 -9.11 7.01
N LYS A 114 14.59 -7.82 7.16
CA LYS A 114 13.35 -7.22 6.65
C LYS A 114 13.63 -6.40 5.40
N TYR A 115 12.89 -6.64 4.33
CA TYR A 115 12.97 -5.84 3.11
C TYR A 115 11.60 -5.29 2.76
N VAL A 116 11.50 -3.97 2.59
CA VAL A 116 10.28 -3.30 2.11
C VAL A 116 10.30 -3.22 0.59
N PHE A 117 9.14 -3.35 -0.03
CA PHE A 117 9.00 -3.21 -1.47
C PHE A 117 7.68 -2.51 -1.83
N VAL A 118 7.69 -1.89 -3.00
CA VAL A 118 6.50 -1.34 -3.65
C VAL A 118 6.61 -1.66 -5.13
N SER A 119 5.57 -2.26 -5.69
CA SER A 119 5.38 -2.41 -7.12
C SER A 119 4.14 -1.62 -7.52
N ALA A 120 4.36 -0.50 -8.19
CA ALA A 120 3.33 0.37 -8.71
C ALA A 120 3.42 0.42 -10.24
N LEU A 121 2.28 0.36 -10.91
CA LEU A 121 2.20 0.47 -12.36
C LEU A 121 0.94 1.22 -12.79
N THR A 122 1.08 1.99 -13.87
CA THR A 122 -0.02 2.69 -14.51
C THR A 122 0.01 2.37 -16.00
N GLY A 123 -1.12 1.96 -16.57
CA GLY A 123 -1.18 1.71 -18.00
C GLY A 123 -2.52 1.17 -18.50
N ASN A 124 -2.62 1.04 -19.82
CA ASN A 124 -3.70 0.32 -20.48
C ASN A 124 -3.32 -1.17 -20.56
N LEU A 125 -3.83 -1.96 -19.62
CA LEU A 125 -3.38 -3.34 -19.40
C LEU A 125 -4.28 -4.41 -20.05
N GLY A 126 -5.30 -3.98 -20.80
CA GLY A 126 -6.31 -4.88 -21.37
C GLY A 126 -7.31 -5.43 -20.33
N SER A 127 -8.34 -6.12 -20.81
CA SER A 127 -9.46 -6.63 -19.98
C SER A 127 -9.14 -7.87 -19.15
N ASN A 128 -8.06 -8.60 -19.46
CA ASN A 128 -7.88 -9.96 -18.99
C ASN A 128 -7.06 -10.10 -17.69
N LEU A 129 -6.46 -9.02 -17.18
CA LEU A 129 -5.77 -9.03 -15.89
C LEU A 129 -5.94 -7.68 -15.18
N THR A 130 -6.39 -7.69 -13.92
CA THR A 130 -6.45 -6.47 -13.13
C THR A 130 -5.03 -5.97 -12.83
N SER A 131 -4.83 -4.65 -12.88
CA SER A 131 -3.54 -3.99 -12.64
C SER A 131 -2.83 -4.45 -11.36
N SER A 132 -3.60 -4.72 -10.29
CA SER A 132 -3.08 -5.21 -9.01
C SER A 132 -2.49 -6.62 -9.07
N ILE A 133 -3.08 -7.53 -9.86
CA ILE A 133 -2.53 -8.88 -10.06
C ILE A 133 -1.19 -8.79 -10.78
N LYS A 134 -1.08 -7.91 -11.78
CA LYS A 134 0.18 -7.68 -12.50
C LYS A 134 1.26 -7.12 -11.57
N ALA A 135 0.91 -6.13 -10.75
CA ALA A 135 1.83 -5.55 -9.76
C ALA A 135 2.34 -6.61 -8.77
N LYS A 136 1.42 -7.44 -8.24
CA LYS A 136 1.78 -8.55 -7.34
C LYS A 136 2.69 -9.58 -8.02
N LYS A 137 2.35 -10.00 -9.23
CA LYS A 137 3.17 -10.97 -9.99
C LYS A 137 4.58 -10.43 -10.23
N ASN A 138 4.70 -9.18 -10.69
CA ASN A 138 6.00 -8.55 -10.94
C ASN A 138 6.85 -8.51 -9.67
N ALA A 139 6.27 -8.10 -8.54
CA ALA A 139 6.98 -8.06 -7.27
C ALA A 139 7.48 -9.45 -6.84
N ILE A 140 6.61 -10.47 -6.85
CA ILE A 140 6.99 -11.83 -6.45
C ILE A 140 8.10 -12.38 -7.36
N THR A 141 8.01 -12.15 -8.68
CA THR A 141 9.07 -12.56 -9.62
C THR A 141 10.41 -11.90 -9.29
N ILE A 142 10.42 -10.58 -9.01
CA ILE A 142 11.64 -9.86 -8.63
C ILE A 142 12.18 -10.39 -7.30
N LEU A 143 11.33 -10.55 -6.28
CA LEU A 143 11.74 -11.04 -4.96
C LEU A 143 12.37 -12.44 -5.04
N ASN A 144 11.78 -13.35 -5.81
CA ASN A 144 12.34 -14.69 -6.05
C ASN A 144 13.67 -14.63 -6.81
N THR A 145 13.82 -13.70 -7.76
CA THR A 145 15.06 -13.51 -8.52
C THR A 145 16.19 -12.96 -7.65
N LEU A 146 15.87 -12.09 -6.68
CA LEU A 146 16.83 -11.53 -5.73
C LEU A 146 17.24 -12.56 -4.65
N ASN A 147 16.53 -13.69 -4.54
CA ASN A 147 16.81 -14.78 -3.60
C ASN A 147 16.91 -14.29 -2.14
N LEU A 148 15.99 -13.40 -1.74
CA LEU A 148 15.94 -12.75 -0.42
C LEU A 148 15.28 -13.60 0.68
#